data_AF-A0A9D8BTF7-F1
#
_entry.id   AF-A0A9D8BTF7-F1
#
_cell.length_a   1.000
_cell.length_b   1.000
_cell.length_c   1.000
_cell.angle_alpha   90.00
_cell.angle_beta   90.00
_cell.angle_gamma   90.00
#
_symmetry.space_group_name_H-M   'P 1'
#
loop_
_entity.id
_entity.type
_entity.pdbx_description
1 polymer ?
#
loop_
_entity_poly.entity_id
_entity_poly.type
_entity_poly.pdbx_seq_one_letter_code
_entity_poly.pdbx_strand_id
1 'polypeptide(L)'
;LGSYSWLWWTNGVDRDGKHHWPDVPLDAFGAFGHGGIRAMVVIPSLDLIISWNDAAINDRDKENEGLGLLVQSALDARAPSK
;
A
#
# COMPACT_ATOMS: atom_id res chain seq x y z
N LEU A 1 -4.44 -11.61 7.53
CA LEU A 1 -4.08 -10.78 6.37
C LEU A 1 -4.09 -9.34 6.85
N GLY A 2 -2.93 -8.78 7.21
CA GLY A 2 -2.85 -7.47 7.85
C GLY A 2 -3.69 -7.36 9.12
N SER A 3 -3.89 -6.13 9.61
CA SER A 3 -4.81 -5.83 10.70
C SER A 3 -5.68 -4.63 10.32
N TYR A 4 -6.93 -4.59 10.79
CA TYR A 4 -7.78 -3.40 10.65
C TYR A 4 -7.88 -2.72 12.01
N SER A 5 -7.49 -1.45 12.09
CA SER A 5 -7.44 -0.70 13.35
C SER A 5 -7.84 0.74 13.12
N TRP A 6 -8.73 1.28 13.96
CA TRP A 6 -9.15 2.70 13.92
C TRP A 6 -9.55 3.22 12.53
N LEU A 7 -10.24 2.39 11.73
CA LEU A 7 -10.70 2.67 10.36
C LEU A 7 -9.62 2.58 9.26
N TRP A 8 -8.44 2.04 9.56
CA TRP A 8 -7.35 1.87 8.60
C TRP A 8 -6.91 0.41 8.52
N TRP A 9 -6.57 -0.04 7.31
CA TRP A 9 -5.84 -1.27 7.07
C TRP A 9 -4.35 -1.05 7.35
N THR A 10 -3.73 -1.95 8.09
CA THR A 10 -2.29 -1.96 8.35
C THR A 10 -1.63 -3.12 7.62
N ASN A 11 -0.42 -2.90 7.11
CA ASN A 11 0.36 -3.91 6.40
C ASN A 11 1.24 -4.77 7.33
N GLY A 12 0.89 -4.83 8.61
CA GLY A 12 1.59 -5.67 9.58
C GLY A 12 1.48 -7.16 9.26
N VAL A 13 2.32 -7.95 9.91
CA VAL A 13 2.37 -9.40 9.76
C VAL A 13 1.31 -10.05 10.66
N ASP A 14 0.47 -10.92 10.11
CA ASP A 14 -0.51 -11.69 10.88
C ASP A 14 0.13 -12.93 11.56
N ARG A 15 -0.70 -13.72 12.26
CA ARG A 15 -0.23 -14.93 12.97
C ARG A 15 0.36 -16.01 12.05
N ASP A 16 0.00 -15.99 10.76
CA ASP A 16 0.41 -16.96 9.75
C ASP A 16 1.60 -16.43 8.92
N GLY A 17 2.18 -15.30 9.31
CA GLY A 17 3.30 -14.68 8.60
C GLY A 17 2.87 -13.90 7.35
N LYS A 18 1.57 -13.59 7.17
CA LYS A 18 1.06 -12.93 5.97
C LYS A 18 0.75 -11.44 6.17
N HIS A 19 0.97 -10.69 5.11
CA HIS A 19 0.83 -9.24 5.03
C HIS A 19 -0.43 -8.91 4.21
N HIS A 20 -0.92 -7.67 4.25
CA HIS A 20 -2.05 -7.28 3.39
C HIS A 20 -1.59 -7.05 1.95
N TRP A 21 -0.50 -6.30 1.78
CA TRP A 21 0.18 -5.99 0.53
C TRP A 21 1.63 -6.49 0.63
N PRO A 22 1.91 -7.73 0.18
CA PRO A 22 3.24 -8.34 0.27
C PRO A 22 4.37 -7.54 -0.40
N ASP A 23 4.06 -6.76 -1.43
CA ASP A 23 5.05 -5.99 -2.19
C ASP A 23 5.26 -4.56 -1.63
N VAL A 24 4.69 -4.26 -0.46
CA VAL A 24 4.69 -2.94 0.17
C VAL A 24 5.37 -3.01 1.54
N PRO A 25 6.07 -1.95 2.01
CA PRO A 25 6.67 -1.93 3.34
C PRO A 25 5.68 -2.25 4.48
N LEU A 26 6.20 -2.87 5.54
CA LEU A 26 5.40 -3.32 6.69
C LEU A 26 4.73 -2.17 7.46
N ASP A 27 5.30 -0.98 7.38
CA ASP A 27 4.78 0.22 8.03
C ASP A 27 3.73 0.94 7.20
N ALA A 28 3.34 0.40 6.04
CA ALA A 28 2.26 0.94 5.24
C ALA A 28 0.89 0.75 5.92
N PHE A 29 0.05 1.78 5.79
CA PHE A 29 -1.35 1.71 6.22
C PHE A 29 -2.22 2.55 5.29
N GLY A 30 -3.49 2.18 5.13
CA GLY A 30 -4.39 2.86 4.22
C GLY A 30 -5.87 2.68 4.49
N ALA A 31 -6.65 3.64 4.03
CA ALA A 31 -8.11 3.61 4.03
C ALA A 31 -8.60 3.39 2.60
N PHE A 32 -9.45 2.38 2.39
CA PHE A 32 -9.91 1.95 1.07
C PHE A 32 -11.43 1.97 1.03
N GLY A 33 -11.98 2.64 0.03
CA GLY A 33 -13.42 2.75 -0.20
C GLY A 33 -13.85 1.95 -1.42
N HIS A 34 -15.08 1.42 -1.38
CA HIS A 34 -15.75 0.84 -2.53
C HIS A 34 -14.96 -0.29 -3.24
N GLY A 35 -14.25 -1.11 -2.48
CA GLY A 35 -13.47 -2.23 -3.03
C GLY A 35 -12.15 -1.82 -3.71
N GLY A 36 -11.56 -0.71 -3.30
CA GLY A 36 -10.21 -0.31 -3.71
C GLY A 36 -10.16 0.80 -4.76
N ILE A 37 -11.30 1.16 -5.36
CA ILE A 37 -11.34 2.20 -6.42
C ILE A 37 -11.04 3.60 -5.88
N ARG A 38 -11.10 3.80 -4.56
CA ARG A 38 -10.71 5.05 -3.86
C ARG A 38 -9.84 4.68 -2.69
N ALA A 39 -8.72 5.37 -2.50
CA ALA A 39 -7.90 5.16 -1.31
C ALA A 39 -7.06 6.36 -0.91
N MET A 40 -6.59 6.29 0.33
CA MET A 40 -5.47 7.03 0.85
C MET A 40 -4.53 6.06 1.56
N VAL A 41 -3.26 6.06 1.20
CA VAL A 41 -2.23 5.16 1.72
C VAL A 41 -1.03 5.97 2.15
N VAL A 42 -0.46 5.62 3.30
CA VAL A 42 0.72 6.24 3.87
C VAL A 42 1.80 5.18 4.01
N ILE A 43 3.01 5.50 3.56
CA ILE A 43 4.20 4.65 3.70
C ILE A 43 5.31 5.48 4.35
N PRO A 44 5.41 5.48 5.70
CA PRO A 44 6.31 6.35 6.45
C PRO A 44 7.79 6.16 6.08
N SER A 45 8.24 4.91 5.96
CA SER A 45 9.62 4.56 5.57
C SER A 45 10.01 5.12 4.19
N LEU A 46 9.02 5.41 3.36
CA LEU A 46 9.20 6.02 2.04
C LEU A 46 8.81 7.50 2.01
N ASP A 47 8.54 8.18 3.12
CA ASP A 47 8.07 9.57 3.14
C ASP A 47 6.99 9.85 2.05
N LEU A 48 6.04 8.92 1.92
CA LEU A 48 5.12 8.85 0.79
C LEU A 48 3.67 8.79 1.27
N ILE A 49 2.84 9.67 0.70
CA ILE A 49 1.38 9.63 0.82
C ILE A 49 0.81 9.49 -0.60
N ILE A 50 -0.03 8.48 -0.79
CA ILE A 50 -0.68 8.16 -2.05
C ILE A 50 -2.18 8.38 -1.86
N SER A 51 -2.84 9.03 -2.81
CA SER A 51 -4.30 9.08 -2.84
C SER A 51 -4.82 8.97 -4.27
N TRP A 52 -5.90 8.24 -4.44
CA TRP A 52 -6.61 8.15 -5.71
C TRP A 52 -8.11 8.11 -5.52
N ASN A 53 -8.81 8.54 -6.57
CA ASN A 53 -10.24 8.36 -6.73
C ASN A 53 -10.52 7.71 -8.09
N ASP A 54 -11.50 6.82 -8.13
CA ASP A 54 -12.03 6.19 -9.34
C ASP A 54 -10.96 5.47 -10.19
N ALA A 55 -10.00 4.83 -9.53
CA ALA A 55 -8.98 4.03 -10.20
C ALA A 55 -9.55 2.70 -10.72
N ALA A 56 -8.88 2.11 -11.71
CA ALA A 56 -9.15 0.75 -12.20
C ALA A 56 -8.61 -0.36 -11.25
N ILE A 57 -8.57 -0.07 -9.96
CA ILE A 57 -8.16 -0.97 -8.87
C ILE A 57 -9.44 -1.45 -8.18
N ASN A 58 -9.87 -2.66 -8.47
CA ASN A 58 -11.19 -3.18 -8.07
C ASN A 58 -11.12 -4.51 -7.31
N ASP A 59 -9.92 -4.91 -6.90
CA ASP A 59 -9.66 -6.07 -6.06
C ASP A 59 -8.32 -5.89 -5.32
N ARG A 60 -8.05 -6.79 -4.37
CA ARG A 60 -6.87 -6.71 -3.48
C ARG A 60 -5.56 -7.01 -4.20
N ASP A 61 -5.59 -7.84 -5.24
CA ASP A 61 -4.37 -8.19 -5.98
C ASP A 61 -3.88 -6.96 -6.74
N LYS A 62 -4.82 -6.20 -7.34
CA LYS A 62 -4.53 -4.91 -7.98
C LYS A 62 -4.14 -3.81 -7.00
N GLU A 63 -4.69 -3.82 -5.78
CA GLU A 63 -4.22 -2.90 -4.73
C GLU A 63 -2.73 -3.15 -4.44
N ASN A 64 -2.34 -4.42 -4.23
CA ASN A 64 -0.95 -4.79 -4.01
C ASN A 64 -0.07 -4.46 -5.23
N GLU A 65 -0.48 -4.83 -6.43
CA GLU A 65 0.27 -4.54 -7.67
C GLU A 65 0.49 -3.04 -7.86
N GLY A 66 -0.59 -2.24 -7.74
CA GLY A 66 -0.51 -0.79 -7.91
C GLY A 66 0.36 -0.11 -6.86
N LEU A 67 0.26 -0.52 -5.60
CA LEU A 67 1.12 -0.01 -4.54
C LEU A 67 2.58 -0.44 -4.73
N GLY A 68 2.83 -1.68 -5.14
CA GLY A 68 4.17 -2.19 -5.43
C GLY A 68 4.88 -1.39 -6.53
N LEU A 69 4.15 -1.03 -7.60
CA LEU A 69 4.70 -0.18 -8.67
C LEU A 69 5.07 1.22 -8.16
N LEU A 70 4.24 1.81 -7.29
CA LEU A 70 4.53 3.12 -6.68
C LEU A 70 5.72 3.06 -5.71
N VAL A 71 5.83 1.98 -4.93
CA VAL A 71 6.99 1.70 -4.07
C VAL A 71 8.26 1.59 -4.91
N GLN A 72 8.24 0.81 -6.00
CA GLN A 72 9.39 0.65 -6.88
C GLN A 72 9.79 2.00 -7.49
N SER A 73 8.83 2.78 -7.99
CA SER A 73 9.10 4.10 -8.54
C SER A 73 9.71 5.05 -7.51
N ALA A 74 9.24 5.02 -6.26
CA ALA A 74 9.80 5.84 -5.18
C ALA A 74 11.23 5.43 -4.82
N LEU A 75 11.55 4.13 -4.84
CA LEU A 75 12.90 3.62 -4.62
C LEU A 75 13.84 3.98 -5.77
N ASP A 76 13.40 3.84 -7.01
CA ASP A 76 14.19 4.19 -8.21
C ASP A 76 14.52 5.68 -8.25
N ALA A 77 13.58 6.55 -7.88
CA ALA A 77 13.80 7.99 -7.80
C ALA A 77 14.83 8.40 -6.72
N ARG A 78 15.07 7.53 -5.72
CA ARG A 78 16.05 7.75 -4.64
C ARG A 78 17.40 7.12 -4.92
N ALA A 79 17.50 6.24 -5.92
CA ALA A 79 18.78 5.66 -6.30
C ALA A 79 19.71 6.77 -6.82
N PRO A 80 20.98 6.81 -6.38
CA PRO A 80 21.93 7.78 -6.91
C PRO A 80 22.06 7.59 -8.43
N SER A 81 22.09 8.71 -9.17
CA SER A 81 22.37 8.67 -10.61
C SER A 81 23.70 7.93 -10.84
N LYS A 82 23.69 6.93 -11.72
CA LYS A 82 24.90 6.23 -12.15
C LYS A 82 25.94 7.18 -12.73
#